data_AF-A0A482RBL3-F1
#
_entry.id   AF-A0A482RBL3-F1
#
_cell.length_a   1.000
_cell.length_b   1.000
_cell.length_c   1.000
_cell.angle_alpha   90.00
_cell.angle_beta   90.00
_cell.angle_gamma   90.00
#
_symmetry.space_group_name_H-M   'P 1'
#
loop_
_entity.id
_entity.type
_entity.pdbx_description
1 polymer ?
#
loop_
_entity_poly.entity_id
_entity_poly.type
_entity_poly.pdbx_seq_one_letter_code
_entity_poly.pdbx_strand_id
1 'polypeptide(L)'
;MCGCTAVPPDDRSDAAVAELNRALGIPCVYSSEEQRVKMLPLDMDAAAGDRPEDFGALPGFRVRVIPVLGTMPAIFGQALAAYVLNTLAGNPLGMNPLEAELPTLAHITKLHTTFAQYERGTYGAHKTLLSIEDAMFLVTEAYHCRSPVSHERLGMRGVRMQLSRWRTDLESMPTNVVPVRVDHAEDLLRIGNAAVAEAAEAFEAAHAGKELSLDEERRIRHELIEVAHNRMVVEHFGVDGVEFLRSRQAWLRSRGYR
;
A
#
# COMPACT_ATOMS: atom_id res chain seq x y z
N MET A 1 28.37 -22.64 -19.75
CA MET A 1 27.22 -22.22 -20.57
C MET A 1 26.29 -23.40 -20.72
N CYS A 2 25.16 -23.39 -20.02
CA CYS A 2 24.09 -24.35 -20.25
C CYS A 2 22.78 -23.55 -20.19
N GLY A 3 22.20 -23.33 -21.36
CA GLY A 3 20.97 -22.56 -21.53
C GLY A 3 19.78 -23.38 -21.07
N CYS A 4 19.08 -22.90 -20.04
CA CYS A 4 17.70 -23.30 -19.83
C CYS A 4 16.87 -22.58 -20.89
N THR A 5 16.37 -23.34 -21.86
CA THR A 5 15.32 -22.91 -22.78
C THR A 5 14.12 -22.44 -21.97
N ALA A 6 13.82 -21.15 -22.04
CA ALA A 6 12.56 -20.60 -21.59
C ALA A 6 11.44 -21.37 -22.30
N VAL A 7 10.54 -21.98 -21.53
CA VAL A 7 9.23 -22.39 -22.03
C VAL A 7 8.59 -21.09 -22.55
N PRO A 8 8.20 -21.00 -23.84
CA PRO A 8 7.58 -19.79 -24.34
C PRO A 8 6.31 -19.53 -23.50
N PRO A 9 6.07 -18.28 -23.07
CA PRO A 9 4.86 -17.96 -22.35
C PRO A 9 3.68 -18.28 -23.26
N ASP A 10 2.79 -19.15 -22.80
CA ASP A 10 1.51 -19.34 -23.45
C ASP A 10 0.71 -18.04 -23.24
N ASP A 11 0.79 -17.14 -24.24
CA ASP A 11 0.19 -15.78 -24.26
C ASP A 11 -1.35 -15.78 -24.18
N ARG A 12 -1.98 -16.92 -23.89
CA ARG A 12 -3.42 -17.07 -23.74
C ARG A 12 -3.76 -17.68 -22.39
N SER A 13 -3.62 -16.89 -21.32
CA SER A 13 -4.62 -16.77 -20.24
C SER A 13 -4.10 -16.16 -18.92
N ASP A 14 -3.01 -15.39 -18.87
CA ASP A 14 -2.63 -14.71 -17.61
C ASP A 14 -3.75 -13.83 -17.03
N ALA A 15 -4.53 -13.16 -17.89
CA ALA A 15 -5.70 -12.38 -17.46
C ALA A 15 -6.86 -13.27 -17.00
N ALA A 16 -7.12 -14.39 -17.70
CA ALA A 16 -8.18 -15.33 -17.37
C ALA A 16 -7.86 -16.12 -16.09
N VAL A 17 -6.59 -16.49 -15.87
CA VAL A 17 -6.09 -17.11 -14.64
C VAL A 17 -6.11 -16.09 -13.49
N ALA A 18 -5.76 -14.82 -13.73
CA ALA A 18 -5.87 -13.77 -12.73
C ALA A 18 -7.34 -13.45 -12.37
N GLU A 19 -8.24 -13.46 -13.34
CA GLU A 19 -9.68 -13.27 -13.15
C GLU A 19 -10.31 -14.48 -12.46
N LEU A 20 -9.90 -15.69 -12.82
CA LEU A 20 -10.28 -16.94 -12.15
C LEU A 20 -9.75 -17.01 -10.71
N ASN A 21 -8.52 -16.57 -10.45
CA ASN A 21 -7.97 -16.47 -9.09
C ASN A 21 -8.71 -15.41 -8.25
N ARG A 22 -9.12 -14.31 -8.87
CA ARG A 22 -9.94 -13.27 -8.24
C ARG A 22 -11.38 -13.76 -8.00
N ALA A 23 -11.91 -14.62 -8.86
CA ALA A 23 -13.27 -15.17 -8.80
C ALA A 23 -13.40 -16.42 -7.92
N LEU A 24 -12.38 -17.28 -7.83
CA LEU A 24 -12.40 -18.52 -7.03
C LEU A 24 -12.01 -18.30 -5.56
N GLY A 25 -11.27 -17.23 -5.25
CA GLY A 25 -11.03 -16.78 -3.88
C GLY A 25 -10.55 -17.86 -2.91
N ILE A 26 -9.62 -18.73 -3.32
CA ILE A 26 -9.11 -19.80 -2.45
C ILE A 26 -8.25 -19.16 -1.35
N PRO A 27 -8.66 -19.21 -0.06
CA PRO A 27 -7.87 -18.67 1.02
C PRO A 27 -6.55 -19.44 1.14
N CYS A 28 -5.45 -18.70 1.20
CA CYS A 28 -4.10 -19.26 1.28
C CYS A 28 -3.33 -18.64 2.45
N VAL A 29 -2.60 -19.48 3.17
CA VAL A 29 -1.61 -19.03 4.16
C VAL A 29 -0.23 -19.19 3.55
N TYR A 30 0.57 -18.13 3.60
CA TYR A 30 1.94 -18.09 3.11
C TYR A 30 2.86 -17.49 4.17
N SER A 31 4.17 -17.68 4.02
CA SER A 31 5.20 -16.97 4.77
C SER A 31 5.91 -16.01 3.83
N SER A 32 6.14 -14.78 4.29
CA SER A 32 6.99 -13.79 3.62
C SER A 32 8.49 -14.01 3.90
N GLU A 33 8.86 -15.04 4.67
CA GLU A 33 10.25 -15.37 4.95
C GLU A 33 10.99 -15.87 3.69
N GLU A 34 12.17 -15.30 3.43
CA GLU A 34 13.05 -15.78 2.37
C GLU A 34 13.58 -17.20 2.65
N GLN A 35 13.70 -18.01 1.58
CA GLN A 35 14.22 -19.38 1.70
C GLN A 35 15.73 -19.37 2.06
N ARG A 36 16.04 -19.75 3.30
CA ARG A 36 17.43 -19.77 3.81
C ARG A 36 18.21 -21.03 3.45
N VAL A 37 17.52 -22.14 3.19
CA VAL A 37 18.14 -23.47 3.05
C VAL A 37 17.89 -24.00 1.64
N LYS A 38 18.96 -24.48 1.00
CA LYS A 38 18.86 -25.17 -0.28
C LYS A 38 18.31 -26.58 -0.07
N MET A 39 17.49 -27.06 -1.00
CA MET A 39 17.02 -28.45 -0.99
C MET A 39 18.20 -29.41 -0.86
N LEU A 40 18.08 -30.38 0.04
CA LEU A 40 19.10 -31.42 0.16
C LEU A 40 19.09 -32.28 -1.12
N PRO A 41 20.28 -32.67 -1.63
CA PRO A 41 20.34 -33.68 -2.67
C PRO A 41 19.74 -34.99 -2.13
N LEU A 42 19.03 -35.72 -2.98
CA LEU A 42 18.66 -37.09 -2.66
C LEU A 42 19.91 -37.95 -2.85
N ASP A 43 20.34 -38.63 -1.79
CA ASP A 43 21.34 -39.68 -1.90
C ASP A 43 20.67 -40.89 -2.58
N MET A 44 20.80 -40.97 -3.90
CA MET A 44 20.28 -42.08 -4.70
C MET A 44 21.42 -43.00 -5.09
N ASP A 45 21.21 -44.30 -4.88
CA ASP A 45 22.19 -45.31 -5.23
C ASP A 45 22.14 -45.55 -6.74
N ALA A 46 23.05 -44.90 -7.49
CA ALA A 46 23.08 -44.96 -8.95
C ALA A 46 23.25 -46.40 -9.50
N ALA A 47 23.69 -47.34 -8.67
CA ALA A 47 23.80 -48.76 -9.00
C ALA A 47 22.45 -49.50 -9.04
N ALA A 48 21.42 -48.99 -8.36
CA ALA A 48 20.09 -49.61 -8.29
C ALA A 48 19.13 -49.14 -9.41
N GLY A 49 19.52 -48.12 -10.20
CA GLY A 49 18.72 -47.62 -11.31
C GLY A 49 17.55 -46.71 -10.91
N ASP A 50 17.45 -46.34 -9.64
CA ASP A 50 16.40 -45.47 -9.14
C ASP A 50 16.58 -44.02 -9.64
N ARG A 51 15.58 -43.47 -10.34
CA ARG A 51 15.57 -42.07 -10.76
C ARG A 51 14.60 -41.27 -9.89
N PRO A 52 14.94 -40.05 -9.46
CA PRO A 52 14.03 -39.21 -8.65
C PRO A 52 12.67 -38.97 -9.32
N GLU A 53 12.65 -38.95 -10.65
CA GLU A 53 11.47 -38.72 -11.49
C GLU A 53 10.41 -39.82 -11.32
N ASP A 54 10.83 -41.04 -10.96
CA ASP A 54 9.94 -42.20 -10.81
C ASP A 54 9.12 -42.16 -9.51
N PHE A 55 9.47 -41.28 -8.56
CA PHE A 55 8.79 -41.12 -7.26
C PHE A 55 7.84 -39.91 -7.19
N GLY A 56 7.68 -39.18 -8.30
CA GLY A 56 6.81 -38.01 -8.37
C GLY A 56 5.34 -38.42 -8.51
N ALA A 57 4.43 -37.80 -7.75
CA ALA A 57 2.99 -38.02 -7.91
C ALA A 57 2.47 -37.53 -9.29
N LEU A 58 3.20 -36.61 -9.92
CA LEU A 58 2.92 -36.07 -11.25
C LEU A 58 4.21 -35.97 -12.07
N PRO A 59 4.14 -36.09 -13.41
CA PRO A 59 5.29 -35.86 -14.29
C PRO A 59 5.88 -34.46 -14.05
N GLY A 60 7.20 -34.38 -13.78
CA GLY A 60 7.90 -33.12 -13.50
C GLY A 60 7.82 -32.63 -12.04
N PHE A 61 7.16 -33.39 -11.14
CA PHE A 61 7.15 -33.07 -9.72
C PHE A 61 8.54 -33.28 -9.11
N ARG A 62 9.09 -32.26 -8.46
CA ARG A 62 10.43 -32.34 -7.85
C ARG A 62 10.36 -33.19 -6.58
N VAL A 63 10.81 -34.43 -6.68
CA VAL A 63 11.04 -35.29 -5.52
C VAL A 63 12.36 -34.87 -4.89
N ARG A 64 12.31 -33.94 -3.93
CA ARG A 64 13.44 -33.56 -3.08
C ARG A 64 12.92 -33.28 -1.68
N VAL A 65 13.67 -33.68 -0.66
CA VAL A 65 13.31 -33.41 0.73
C VAL A 65 13.57 -31.93 1.00
N ILE A 66 12.51 -31.17 1.26
CA ILE A 66 12.64 -29.87 1.91
C ILE A 66 12.72 -30.18 3.42
N PRO A 67 13.85 -29.93 4.09
CA PRO A 67 13.89 -30.05 5.54
C PRO A 67 12.98 -28.97 6.12
N VAL A 68 11.86 -29.38 6.70
CA VAL A 68 10.94 -28.45 7.36
C VAL A 68 11.11 -28.60 8.86
N LEU A 69 11.29 -27.48 9.56
CA LEU A 69 11.14 -27.46 11.01
C LEU A 69 9.66 -27.68 11.32
N GLY A 70 9.30 -28.74 12.05
CA GLY A 70 7.91 -29.13 12.26
C GLY A 70 7.00 -28.04 12.84
N THR A 71 7.58 -27.02 13.48
CA THR A 71 6.86 -25.83 13.96
C THR A 71 6.25 -25.01 12.82
N MET A 72 6.89 -24.91 11.66
CA MET A 72 6.41 -24.10 10.54
C MET A 72 5.09 -24.65 9.96
N PRO A 73 4.98 -25.95 9.58
CA PRO A 73 3.70 -26.52 9.17
C PRO A 73 2.63 -26.45 10.26
N ALA A 74 3.01 -26.61 11.53
CA ALA A 74 2.07 -26.53 12.64
C ALA A 74 1.44 -25.13 12.75
N ILE A 75 2.23 -24.06 12.65
CA ILE A 75 1.74 -22.67 12.68
C ILE A 75 0.83 -22.40 11.48
N PHE A 76 1.19 -22.86 10.28
CA PHE A 76 0.36 -22.69 9.09
C PHE A 76 -1.00 -23.40 9.25
N GLY A 77 -0.99 -24.62 9.77
CA GLY A 77 -2.23 -25.36 10.07
C GLY A 77 -3.09 -24.67 11.13
N GLN A 78 -2.47 -24.13 12.18
CA GLN A 78 -3.17 -23.35 13.22
C GLN A 78 -3.79 -22.07 12.65
N ALA A 79 -3.07 -21.35 11.79
CA ALA A 79 -3.58 -20.13 11.14
C ALA A 79 -4.79 -20.43 10.25
N LEU A 80 -4.72 -21.50 9.43
CA LEU A 80 -5.85 -21.96 8.62
C LEU A 80 -7.05 -22.37 9.48
N ALA A 81 -6.82 -23.13 10.56
CA ALA A 81 -7.88 -23.54 11.47
C ALA A 81 -8.55 -22.32 12.14
N ALA A 82 -7.77 -21.33 12.59
CA ALA A 82 -8.29 -20.10 13.17
C ALA A 82 -9.12 -19.30 12.14
N TYR A 83 -8.67 -19.20 10.89
CA TYR A 83 -9.44 -18.58 9.82
C TYR A 83 -10.79 -19.26 9.63
N VAL A 84 -10.81 -20.60 9.44
CA VAL A 84 -12.04 -21.37 9.23
C VAL A 84 -13.01 -21.24 10.41
N LEU A 85 -12.53 -21.33 11.66
CA LEU A 85 -13.37 -21.19 12.85
C LEU A 85 -14.03 -19.81 12.93
N ASN A 86 -13.28 -18.75 12.62
CA ASN A 86 -13.81 -17.39 12.60
C ASN A 86 -14.84 -17.18 11.48
N THR A 87 -14.60 -17.73 10.29
CA THR A 87 -15.57 -17.73 9.19
C THR A 87 -16.87 -18.45 9.58
N LEU A 88 -16.77 -19.62 10.21
CA LEU A 88 -17.93 -20.39 10.67
C LEU A 88 -18.71 -19.68 11.79
N ALA A 89 -18.02 -18.91 12.64
CA ALA A 89 -18.62 -18.10 13.70
C ALA A 89 -19.27 -16.79 13.19
N GLY A 90 -19.20 -16.50 11.89
CA GLY A 90 -19.75 -15.28 11.30
C GLY A 90 -18.89 -14.02 11.52
N ASN A 91 -17.63 -14.18 11.93
CA ASN A 91 -16.68 -13.08 12.12
C ASN A 91 -15.40 -13.32 11.30
N PRO A 92 -15.47 -13.25 9.96
CA PRO A 92 -14.35 -13.61 9.09
C PRO A 92 -13.14 -12.68 9.34
N LEU A 93 -11.96 -13.27 9.49
CA LEU A 93 -10.71 -12.51 9.55
C LEU A 93 -10.44 -11.87 8.18
N GLY A 94 -10.04 -10.59 8.18
CA GLY A 94 -9.60 -9.91 6.96
C GLY A 94 -8.38 -10.62 6.36
N MET A 95 -8.46 -10.99 5.09
CA MET A 95 -7.31 -11.54 4.38
C MET A 95 -6.40 -10.40 3.94
N ASN A 96 -5.19 -10.35 4.48
CA ASN A 96 -4.17 -9.43 4.00
C ASN A 96 -3.64 -9.94 2.65
N PRO A 97 -3.68 -9.13 1.58
CA PRO A 97 -3.11 -9.53 0.29
C PRO A 97 -1.62 -9.85 0.46
N LEU A 98 -1.11 -10.80 -0.34
CA LEU A 98 0.31 -11.13 -0.44
C LEU A 98 1.16 -9.87 -0.30
N GLU A 99 2.01 -9.85 0.72
CA GLU A 99 2.94 -8.78 0.99
C GLU A 99 3.97 -8.76 -0.12
N ALA A 100 3.71 -7.96 -1.16
CA ALA A 100 4.75 -7.57 -2.09
C ALA A 100 5.94 -7.01 -1.27
N GLU A 101 7.15 -7.35 -1.71
CA GLU A 101 8.38 -6.91 -1.06
C GLU A 101 8.31 -5.42 -0.69
N LEU A 102 8.76 -5.11 0.52
CA LEU A 102 8.84 -3.72 0.96
C LEU A 102 9.70 -2.93 -0.03
N PRO A 103 9.30 -1.68 -0.36
CA PRO A 103 10.09 -0.85 -1.26
C PRO A 103 11.50 -0.68 -0.72
N THR A 104 12.49 -0.91 -1.58
CA THR A 104 13.90 -0.71 -1.23
C THR A 104 14.16 0.76 -0.89
N LEU A 105 15.21 1.02 -0.10
CA LEU A 105 15.62 2.38 0.22
C LEU A 105 15.86 3.22 -1.05
N ALA A 106 16.39 2.63 -2.12
CA ALA A 106 16.57 3.30 -3.40
C ALA A 106 15.24 3.77 -4.02
N HIS A 107 14.18 2.97 -3.88
CA HIS A 107 12.84 3.35 -4.33
C HIS A 107 12.30 4.53 -3.51
N ILE A 108 12.41 4.46 -2.18
CA ILE A 108 11.97 5.54 -1.28
C ILE A 108 12.73 6.84 -1.56
N THR A 109 14.05 6.76 -1.70
CA THR A 109 14.89 7.93 -2.04
C THR A 109 14.45 8.57 -3.36
N LYS A 110 14.05 7.77 -4.35
CA LYS A 110 13.52 8.30 -5.62
C LYS A 110 12.20 9.03 -5.41
N LEU A 111 11.25 8.45 -4.68
CA LEU A 111 9.96 9.08 -4.36
C LEU A 111 10.16 10.41 -3.61
N HIS A 112 11.04 10.42 -2.60
CA HIS A 112 11.38 11.60 -1.82
C HIS A 112 12.04 12.69 -2.67
N THR A 113 13.02 12.32 -3.50
CA THR A 113 13.73 13.28 -4.36
C THR A 113 12.80 13.90 -5.40
N THR A 114 11.94 13.11 -6.03
CA THR A 114 10.94 13.62 -6.99
C THR A 114 9.96 14.58 -6.30
N PHE A 115 9.48 14.23 -5.09
CA PHE A 115 8.64 15.11 -4.30
C PHE A 115 9.34 16.42 -3.92
N ALA A 116 10.59 16.36 -3.46
CA ALA A 116 11.36 17.54 -3.09
C ALA A 116 11.63 18.48 -4.28
N GLN A 117 11.82 17.92 -5.49
CA GLN A 117 11.94 18.71 -6.71
C GLN A 117 10.63 19.41 -7.07
N TYR A 118 9.52 18.68 -7.00
CA TYR A 118 8.18 19.24 -7.24
C TYR A 118 7.84 20.37 -6.25
N GLU A 119 8.11 20.15 -4.97
CA GLU A 119 7.91 21.11 -3.90
C GLU A 119 8.68 22.42 -4.11
N ARG A 120 9.95 22.30 -4.50
CA ARG A 120 10.80 23.45 -4.81
C ARG A 120 10.28 24.22 -6.02
N GLY A 121 9.84 23.52 -7.06
CA GLY A 121 9.33 24.15 -8.29
C GLY A 121 7.98 24.86 -8.08
N THR A 122 7.10 24.28 -7.27
CA THR A 122 5.71 24.75 -7.11
C THR A 122 5.57 25.79 -6.00
N TYR A 123 6.22 25.57 -4.86
CA TYR A 123 6.04 26.40 -3.66
C TYR A 123 7.27 27.23 -3.30
N GLY A 124 8.35 27.15 -4.09
CA GLY A 124 9.60 27.89 -3.83
C GLY A 124 10.33 27.46 -2.56
N ALA A 125 9.93 26.35 -1.94
CA ALA A 125 10.52 25.88 -0.69
C ALA A 125 11.98 25.43 -0.93
N HIS A 126 12.93 26.01 -0.17
CA HIS A 126 14.35 25.65 -0.29
C HIS A 126 14.63 24.20 0.17
N LYS A 127 13.87 23.71 1.16
CA LYS A 127 13.97 22.36 1.71
C LYS A 127 12.59 21.83 2.13
N THR A 128 12.22 20.67 1.61
CA THR A 128 11.05 19.91 2.07
C THR A 128 11.23 19.56 3.56
N LEU A 129 10.17 19.73 4.36
CA LEU A 129 10.16 19.39 5.79
C LEU A 129 10.08 17.87 6.05
N LEU A 130 9.70 17.10 5.04
CA LEU A 130 9.70 15.64 5.05
C LEU A 130 11.13 15.09 4.91
N SER A 131 11.60 14.33 5.91
CA SER A 131 12.86 13.57 5.79
C SER A 131 12.69 12.30 4.95
N ILE A 132 13.80 11.63 4.62
CA ILE A 132 13.75 10.33 3.93
C ILE A 132 13.19 9.27 4.89
N GLU A 133 13.54 9.34 6.18
CA GLU A 133 12.98 8.45 7.21
C GLU A 133 11.46 8.62 7.33
N ASP A 134 10.96 9.87 7.30
CA ASP A 134 9.51 10.13 7.31
C ASP A 134 8.84 9.57 6.05
N ALA A 135 9.46 9.74 4.88
CA ALA A 135 8.93 9.19 3.63
C ALA A 135 8.88 7.65 3.66
N MET A 136 9.92 7.00 4.19
CA MET A 136 9.95 5.55 4.38
C MET A 136 8.82 5.13 5.33
N PHE A 137 8.74 5.76 6.50
CA PHE A 137 7.73 5.47 7.50
C PHE A 137 6.31 5.66 6.96
N LEU A 138 6.04 6.75 6.25
CA LEU A 138 4.74 6.99 5.63
C LEU A 138 4.41 5.84 4.67
N VAL A 139 5.28 5.57 3.70
CA VAL A 139 5.01 4.57 2.67
C VAL A 139 4.85 3.17 3.26
N THR A 140 5.72 2.73 4.17
CA THR A 140 5.71 1.34 4.66
C THR A 140 4.78 1.12 5.85
N GLU A 141 4.85 1.97 6.86
CA GLU A 141 4.13 1.77 8.13
C GLU A 141 2.77 2.47 8.12
N ALA A 142 2.72 3.74 7.72
CA ALA A 142 1.48 4.51 7.83
C ALA A 142 0.46 4.13 6.75
N TYR A 143 0.93 3.83 5.54
CA TYR A 143 0.08 3.53 4.39
C TYR A 143 0.20 2.09 3.89
N HIS A 144 1.04 1.24 4.50
CA HIS A 144 1.21 -0.17 4.11
C HIS A 144 1.44 -0.38 2.61
N CYS A 145 2.22 0.51 2.01
CA CYS A 145 2.52 0.59 0.58
C CYS A 145 1.29 0.83 -0.30
N ARG A 146 0.21 1.42 0.22
CA ARG A 146 -1.05 1.64 -0.51
C ARG A 146 -1.35 3.11 -0.73
N SER A 147 -2.12 3.37 -1.78
CA SER A 147 -2.75 4.67 -1.94
C SER A 147 -3.98 4.77 -1.04
N PRO A 148 -4.16 5.86 -0.27
CA PRO A 148 -5.35 6.05 0.56
C PRO A 148 -6.63 6.28 -0.25
N VAL A 149 -6.52 6.70 -1.52
CA VAL A 149 -7.68 6.97 -2.39
C VAL A 149 -8.08 5.76 -3.22
N SER A 150 -7.11 5.03 -3.80
CA SER A 150 -7.39 3.91 -4.71
C SER A 150 -7.17 2.53 -4.11
N HIS A 151 -6.57 2.43 -2.91
CA HIS A 151 -6.18 1.19 -2.24
C HIS A 151 -5.19 0.29 -3.00
N GLU A 152 -4.81 0.69 -4.20
CA GLU A 152 -3.77 0.05 -4.99
C GLU A 152 -2.43 0.12 -4.27
N ARG A 153 -1.62 -0.92 -4.47
CA ARG A 153 -0.34 -1.09 -3.78
C ARG A 153 0.84 -0.73 -4.68
N LEU A 154 1.85 -0.10 -4.10
CA LEU A 154 3.16 0.10 -4.69
C LEU A 154 3.76 -1.25 -5.09
N GLY A 155 4.26 -1.34 -6.32
CA GLY A 155 4.84 -2.57 -6.88
C GLY A 155 3.86 -3.45 -7.67
N MET A 156 2.56 -3.15 -7.65
CA MET A 156 1.61 -3.78 -8.57
C MET A 156 1.89 -3.36 -10.02
N ARG A 157 1.75 -4.29 -10.98
CA ARG A 157 1.96 -4.00 -12.41
C ARG A 157 1.02 -2.88 -12.87
N GLY A 158 1.59 -1.83 -13.45
CA GLY A 158 0.85 -0.66 -13.95
C GLY A 158 0.59 0.42 -12.89
N VAL A 159 0.90 0.18 -11.61
CA VAL A 159 0.72 1.16 -10.53
C VAL A 159 2.01 1.95 -10.33
N ARG A 160 1.95 3.25 -10.60
CA ARG A 160 3.04 4.20 -10.30
C ARG A 160 2.58 5.15 -9.21
N MET A 161 3.29 5.20 -8.09
CA MET A 161 3.00 6.13 -7.00
C MET A 161 3.99 7.28 -6.94
N GLN A 162 3.56 8.37 -6.32
CA GLN A 162 4.35 9.52 -5.91
C GLN A 162 3.85 10.03 -4.56
N LEU A 163 4.65 10.87 -3.89
CA LEU A 163 4.19 11.61 -2.73
C LEU A 163 3.52 12.91 -3.19
N SER A 164 2.42 13.27 -2.55
CA SER A 164 1.71 14.53 -2.78
C SER A 164 1.24 15.15 -1.46
N ARG A 165 1.03 16.46 -1.45
CA ARG A 165 0.34 17.12 -0.34
C ARG A 165 -1.13 16.71 -0.34
N TRP A 166 -1.67 16.47 0.84
CA TRP A 166 -3.11 16.28 1.06
C TRP A 166 -3.83 17.62 0.91
N ARG A 167 -3.34 18.64 1.61
CA ARG A 167 -3.81 20.02 1.56
C ARG A 167 -2.74 20.94 1.01
N THR A 168 -3.11 21.81 0.09
CA THR A 168 -2.19 22.74 -0.58
C THR A 168 -1.87 23.97 0.26
N ASP A 169 -2.73 24.33 1.21
CA ASP A 169 -2.55 25.45 2.14
C ASP A 169 -1.61 25.12 3.32
N LEU A 170 -1.34 23.83 3.56
CA LEU A 170 -0.45 23.37 4.62
C LEU A 170 0.93 23.02 4.06
N GLU A 171 1.95 23.15 4.89
CA GLU A 171 3.33 22.75 4.57
C GLU A 171 3.46 21.23 4.35
N SER A 172 4.57 20.81 3.75
CA SER A 172 4.91 19.41 3.47
C SER A 172 5.39 18.64 4.70
N MET A 173 4.61 18.71 5.77
CA MET A 173 4.82 17.95 7.00
C MET A 173 4.40 16.48 6.80
N PRO A 174 4.94 15.52 7.58
CA PRO A 174 4.53 14.12 7.50
C PRO A 174 3.01 13.90 7.64
N THR A 175 2.34 14.78 8.40
CA THR A 175 0.88 14.78 8.60
C THR A 175 0.10 15.22 7.36
N ASN A 176 0.72 15.94 6.43
CA ASN A 176 0.08 16.49 5.23
C ASN A 176 0.57 15.82 3.95
N VAL A 177 1.40 14.78 4.01
CA VAL A 177 1.88 14.07 2.82
C VAL A 177 1.25 12.68 2.72
N VAL A 178 0.86 12.31 1.49
CA VAL A 178 0.22 11.04 1.14
C VAL A 178 0.93 10.37 -0.04
N PRO A 179 1.14 9.04 -0.02
CA PRO A 179 1.54 8.28 -1.19
C PRO A 179 0.30 7.99 -2.05
N VAL A 180 0.29 8.47 -3.28
CA VAL A 180 -0.85 8.35 -4.18
C VAL A 180 -0.37 8.00 -5.58
N ARG A 181 -1.26 7.51 -6.44
CA ARG A 181 -0.89 7.32 -7.84
C ARG A 181 -0.54 8.65 -8.50
N VAL A 182 0.31 8.61 -9.52
CA VAL A 182 0.74 9.80 -10.28
C VAL A 182 -0.45 10.58 -10.85
N ASP A 183 -1.44 9.89 -11.42
CA ASP A 183 -2.67 10.48 -11.96
C ASP A 183 -3.56 11.09 -10.86
N HIS A 184 -3.70 10.41 -9.71
CA HIS A 184 -4.52 10.91 -8.60
C HIS A 184 -3.87 12.10 -7.86
N ALA A 185 -2.55 12.28 -7.97
CA ALA A 185 -1.87 13.37 -7.30
C ALA A 185 -2.27 14.74 -7.87
N GLU A 186 -2.40 14.85 -9.19
CA GLU A 186 -2.85 16.09 -9.84
C GLU A 186 -4.29 16.43 -9.46
N ASP A 187 -5.17 15.42 -9.42
CA ASP A 187 -6.55 15.59 -8.97
C ASP A 187 -6.65 16.05 -7.51
N LEU A 188 -5.85 15.46 -6.61
CA LEU A 188 -5.82 15.87 -5.20
C LEU A 188 -5.39 17.32 -5.03
N LEU A 189 -4.42 17.79 -5.80
CA LEU A 189 -3.99 19.19 -5.76
C LEU A 189 -5.07 20.13 -6.27
N ARG A 190 -5.76 19.76 -7.36
CA ARG A 190 -6.91 20.51 -7.90
C ARG A 190 -8.03 20.60 -6.88
N ILE A 191 -8.39 19.48 -6.25
CA ILE A 191 -9.39 19.41 -5.18
C ILE A 191 -8.96 20.24 -3.97
N GLY A 192 -7.70 20.16 -3.55
CA GLY A 192 -7.12 20.96 -2.48
C GLY A 192 -7.29 22.46 -2.70
N ASN A 193 -6.91 22.95 -3.89
CA ASN A 193 -7.05 24.35 -4.24
C ASN A 193 -8.51 24.80 -4.32
N ALA A 194 -9.39 23.96 -4.88
CA ALA A 194 -10.82 24.27 -4.95
C ALA A 194 -11.47 24.35 -3.57
N ALA A 195 -11.11 23.44 -2.66
CA ALA A 195 -11.60 23.44 -1.29
C ALA A 195 -11.15 24.69 -0.51
N VAL A 196 -9.92 25.15 -0.73
CA VAL A 196 -9.40 26.39 -0.12
C VAL A 196 -10.18 27.62 -0.63
N ALA A 197 -10.46 27.68 -1.92
CA ALA A 197 -11.25 28.78 -2.51
C ALA A 197 -12.70 28.78 -1.99
N GLU A 198 -13.38 27.63 -2.00
CA GLU A 198 -14.75 27.50 -1.50
C GLU A 198 -14.85 27.87 -0.01
N ALA A 199 -13.91 27.39 0.81
CA ALA A 199 -13.89 27.72 2.23
C ALA A 199 -13.63 29.21 2.48
N ALA A 200 -12.82 29.87 1.65
CA ALA A 200 -12.61 31.31 1.74
C ALA A 200 -13.91 32.08 1.44
N GLU A 201 -14.61 31.74 0.36
CA GLU A 201 -15.90 32.36 0.02
C GLU A 201 -16.96 32.14 1.11
N ALA A 202 -17.05 30.90 1.63
CA ALA A 202 -17.98 30.57 2.71
C ALA A 202 -17.66 31.32 4.01
N PHE A 203 -16.38 31.48 4.34
CA PHE A 203 -15.94 32.24 5.50
C PHE A 203 -16.38 33.70 5.40
N GLU A 204 -16.05 34.36 4.28
CA GLU A 204 -16.41 35.77 4.04
C GLU A 204 -17.93 35.97 4.07
N ALA A 205 -18.71 35.08 3.44
CA ALA A 205 -20.18 35.17 3.43
C ALA A 205 -20.80 35.06 4.85
N ALA A 206 -20.25 34.20 5.71
CA ALA A 206 -20.79 33.96 7.05
C ALA A 206 -20.26 34.93 8.13
N HIS A 207 -19.11 35.57 7.89
CA HIS A 207 -18.41 36.38 8.89
C HIS A 207 -18.10 37.82 8.44
N ALA A 208 -18.67 38.28 7.32
CA ALA A 208 -18.59 39.67 6.89
C ALA A 208 -18.96 40.64 8.02
N GLY A 209 -18.02 41.52 8.37
CA GLY A 209 -18.22 42.56 9.39
C GLY A 209 -18.21 42.08 10.85
N LYS A 210 -17.83 40.83 11.12
CA LYS A 210 -17.59 40.34 12.49
C LYS A 210 -16.13 40.56 12.89
N GLU A 211 -15.89 41.13 14.07
CA GLU A 211 -14.55 41.12 14.67
C GLU A 211 -14.32 39.75 15.33
N LEU A 212 -13.30 39.05 14.83
CA LEU A 212 -12.84 37.76 15.34
C LEU A 212 -11.39 37.90 15.78
N SER A 213 -10.99 37.12 16.78
CA SER A 213 -9.57 36.91 17.06
C SER A 213 -8.90 36.22 15.85
N LEU A 214 -7.61 36.52 15.61
CA LEU A 214 -6.81 35.84 14.60
C LEU A 214 -6.81 34.30 14.78
N ASP A 215 -6.83 33.83 16.03
CA ASP A 215 -6.85 32.39 16.32
C ASP A 215 -8.21 31.76 16.01
N GLU A 216 -9.30 32.51 16.25
CA GLU A 216 -10.65 32.07 15.93
C GLU A 216 -10.86 32.01 14.41
N GLU A 217 -10.42 33.04 13.70
CA GLU A 217 -10.46 33.07 12.24
C GLU A 217 -9.68 31.89 11.64
N ARG A 218 -8.43 31.67 12.08
CA ARG A 218 -7.61 30.54 11.62
C ARG A 218 -8.28 29.21 11.85
N ARG A 219 -8.86 29.01 13.02
CA ARG A 219 -9.56 27.77 13.37
C ARG A 219 -10.77 27.55 12.47
N ILE A 220 -11.63 28.55 12.30
CA ILE A 220 -12.84 28.44 11.47
C ILE A 220 -12.45 28.17 10.02
N ARG A 221 -11.49 28.91 9.46
CA ARG A 221 -10.99 28.66 8.09
C ARG A 221 -10.44 27.25 7.95
N HIS A 222 -9.67 26.77 8.93
CA HIS A 222 -9.13 25.40 8.90
C HIS A 222 -10.24 24.33 8.86
N GLU A 223 -11.25 24.47 9.71
CA GLU A 223 -12.40 23.57 9.79
C GLU A 223 -13.21 23.59 8.47
N LEU A 224 -13.47 24.76 7.90
CA LEU A 224 -14.18 24.91 6.61
C LEU A 224 -13.44 24.23 5.46
N ILE A 225 -12.11 24.44 5.37
CA ILE A 225 -11.29 23.81 4.33
C ILE A 225 -11.30 22.28 4.51
N GLU A 226 -11.17 21.79 5.75
CA GLU A 226 -11.17 20.35 6.02
C GLU A 226 -12.48 19.70 5.58
N VAL A 227 -13.62 20.31 5.90
CA VAL A 227 -14.95 19.81 5.50
C VAL A 227 -15.11 19.83 3.98
N ALA A 228 -14.79 20.95 3.32
CA ALA A 228 -14.90 21.08 1.87
C ALA A 228 -13.98 20.07 1.14
N HIS A 229 -12.73 19.96 1.58
CA HIS A 229 -11.75 19.05 0.99
C HIS A 229 -12.20 17.59 1.11
N ASN A 230 -12.58 17.15 2.31
CA ASN A 230 -13.01 15.78 2.53
C ASN A 230 -14.25 15.44 1.70
N ARG A 231 -15.22 16.36 1.60
CA ARG A 231 -16.42 16.19 0.76
C ARG A 231 -16.03 16.00 -0.71
N MET A 232 -15.20 16.89 -1.26
CA MET A 232 -14.78 16.83 -2.66
C MET A 232 -13.95 15.57 -2.99
N VAL A 233 -13.11 15.11 -2.06
CA VAL A 233 -12.38 13.85 -2.21
C VAL A 233 -13.36 12.67 -2.29
N VAL A 234 -14.39 12.63 -1.45
CA VAL A 234 -15.42 11.56 -1.49
C VAL A 234 -16.18 11.60 -2.82
N GLU A 235 -16.57 12.79 -3.27
CA GLU A 235 -17.30 12.97 -4.52
C GLU A 235 -16.47 12.53 -5.74
N HIS A 236 -15.16 12.77 -5.73
CA HIS A 236 -14.27 12.44 -6.86
C HIS A 236 -13.78 10.99 -6.84
N PHE A 237 -13.39 10.45 -5.67
CA PHE A 237 -12.77 9.13 -5.55
C PHE A 237 -13.66 8.04 -4.95
N GLY A 238 -14.85 8.38 -4.43
CA GLY A 238 -15.77 7.44 -3.80
C GLY A 238 -15.54 7.23 -2.30
N VAL A 239 -16.41 6.41 -1.68
CA VAL A 239 -16.53 6.27 -0.22
C VAL A 239 -15.36 5.51 0.42
N ASP A 240 -14.68 4.65 -0.34
CA ASP A 240 -13.60 3.80 0.17
C ASP A 240 -12.35 4.60 0.58
N GLY A 241 -12.17 5.84 0.11
CA GLY A 241 -11.01 6.68 0.49
C GLY A 241 -11.07 7.27 1.90
N VAL A 242 -12.26 7.36 2.51
CA VAL A 242 -12.48 8.15 3.74
C VAL A 242 -12.37 7.34 5.02
N GLU A 243 -12.67 6.04 4.97
CA GLU A 243 -12.60 5.18 6.15
C GLU A 243 -11.15 5.01 6.65
N PHE A 244 -10.19 4.98 5.72
CA PHE A 244 -8.76 4.95 6.04
C PHE A 244 -8.22 6.29 6.59
N LEU A 245 -8.71 7.42 6.06
CA LEU A 245 -8.31 8.76 6.54
C LEU A 245 -8.80 9.05 7.96
N ARG A 246 -9.99 8.55 8.33
CA ARG A 246 -10.50 8.63 9.71
C ARG A 246 -9.62 7.83 10.67
N SER A 247 -9.21 6.63 10.29
CA SER A 247 -8.25 5.81 11.06
C SER A 247 -6.87 6.48 11.16
N ARG A 248 -6.39 7.12 10.08
CA ARG A 248 -5.14 7.89 10.05
C ARG A 248 -5.18 9.12 10.96
N GLN A 249 -6.23 9.94 10.90
CA GLN A 249 -6.36 11.12 11.76
C GLN A 249 -6.47 10.71 13.24
N ALA A 250 -7.22 9.65 13.55
CA ALA A 250 -7.29 9.09 14.89
C ALA A 250 -5.90 8.60 15.36
N TRP A 251 -5.14 7.94 14.48
CA TRP A 251 -3.80 7.45 14.77
C TRP A 251 -2.76 8.58 14.94
N LEU A 252 -2.75 9.59 14.06
CA LEU A 252 -1.87 10.76 14.16
C LEU A 252 -2.12 11.52 15.48
N ARG A 253 -3.40 11.71 15.83
CA ARG A 253 -3.79 12.29 17.13
C ARG A 253 -3.31 11.45 18.32
N SER A 254 -3.36 10.11 18.22
CA SER A 254 -2.86 9.20 19.26
C SER A 254 -1.35 9.31 19.50
N ARG A 255 -0.60 9.78 18.49
CA ARG A 255 0.86 9.95 18.54
C ARG A 255 1.28 11.40 18.83
N GLY A 256 0.33 12.27 19.16
CA GLY A 256 0.60 13.67 19.51
C GLY A 256 0.85 14.59 18.31
N TYR A 257 0.66 14.09 17.08
CA TYR A 257 0.63 14.93 15.90
C TYR A 257 -0.74 15.63 15.84
N ARG A 258 -0.73 16.96 15.92
CA ARG A 258 -1.93 17.80 15.72
C ARG A 258 -2.08 18.13 14.24
#